data_AF-A0A660W063-F1
#
_entry.id   AF-A0A660W063-F1
#
_cell.length_a   1.000
_cell.length_b   1.000
_cell.length_c   1.000
_cell.angle_alpha   90.00
_cell.angle_beta   90.00
_cell.angle_gamma   90.00
#
_symmetry.space_group_name_H-M   'P 1'
#
loop_
_entity.id
_entity.type
_entity.pdbx_description
1 polymer ?
#
loop_
_entity_poly.entity_id
_entity_poly.type
_entity_poly.pdbx_seq_one_letter_code
_entity_poly.pdbx_strand_id
1 'polypeptide(L)'
;MIALRLALLMLCVPLAGLTLLDLLRCRPIGRASALGMGLAAGLAGTCLALYLPLARDGGLHTGPVSLALLLGAAAQLPRLLTAAPARPRPLYLILTLGLALLVQTVNSAPMRGYDAKAIYGIKAKALHHEGDLLGPVFQNPDVVHYHGDYPLGVPLLMALSGRVVAGAAPDPRGAQPAPDAETWNARHDQIEAYVPVATLWVLGLMALVAGAARRRVRSELGAGLLLLTALPLAMVMPFAVGRSWSWAGADVPLVLLATAAAASACRLLRHPSSGRALLLVLLTAATLTLKNDALLLLLSLGAACVLAGPARGRTHVALALLAGAALGLAPVLLARRFGASAPFDEQWLPALLAATPASLAARLPALLSAVGRTLLERGLAVHIAGLLLLVLPLGLGRPGTSRVLALFTLFHLSGTTLLFLASPNVLAWHVDTALPRLWIHAAGPAALLLVDVLGRLWAAPPVPVPAITPQPE
;
A
#
# COMPACT_ATOMS: atom_id res chain seq x y z
N MET A 1 24.35 -17.56 -4.42
CA MET A 1 23.03 -18.22 -4.55
C MET A 1 21.88 -17.42 -3.92
N ILE A 2 22.00 -16.93 -2.68
CA ILE A 2 20.94 -16.15 -1.99
C ILE A 2 20.41 -14.98 -2.83
N ALA A 3 21.31 -14.12 -3.34
CA ALA A 3 20.95 -12.98 -4.19
C ALA A 3 20.15 -13.39 -5.45
N LEU A 4 20.49 -14.53 -6.06
CA LEU A 4 19.79 -15.05 -7.24
C LEU A 4 18.36 -15.49 -6.90
N ARG A 5 18.16 -16.17 -5.76
CA ARG A 5 16.82 -16.61 -5.31
C ARG A 5 15.92 -15.42 -4.99
N LEU A 6 16.47 -14.37 -4.37
CA LEU A 6 15.75 -13.13 -4.10
C LEU A 6 15.43 -12.36 -5.39
N ALA A 7 16.38 -12.26 -6.32
CA ALA A 7 16.14 -11.65 -7.62
C ALA A 7 15.04 -12.39 -8.39
N LEU A 8 15.02 -13.73 -8.33
CA LEU A 8 13.97 -14.54 -8.94
C LEU A 8 12.61 -14.25 -8.30
N LEU A 9 12.51 -14.21 -6.96
CA LEU A 9 11.27 -13.84 -6.27
C LEU A 9 10.78 -12.44 -6.68
N MET A 10 11.69 -11.47 -6.71
CA MET A 10 11.40 -10.09 -7.11
C MET A 10 10.93 -9.97 -8.56
N LEU A 11 11.37 -10.86 -9.44
CA LEU A 11 10.91 -10.93 -10.82
C LEU A 11 9.57 -11.68 -10.92
N CYS A 12 9.40 -12.78 -10.20
CA CYS A 12 8.19 -13.60 -10.29
C CYS A 12 6.94 -12.86 -9.82
N VAL A 13 7.03 -12.07 -8.74
CA VAL A 13 5.89 -11.29 -8.20
C VAL A 13 5.25 -10.35 -9.25
N PRO A 14 5.96 -9.42 -9.90
CA PRO A 14 5.38 -8.56 -10.92
C PRO A 14 4.86 -9.34 -12.13
N LEU A 15 5.56 -10.40 -12.57
CA LEU A 15 5.14 -11.17 -13.74
C LEU A 15 3.87 -11.99 -13.48
N ALA A 16 3.78 -12.63 -12.32
CA ALA A 16 2.55 -13.29 -11.89
C ALA A 16 1.40 -12.27 -11.78
N GLY A 17 1.68 -11.07 -11.30
CA GLY A 17 0.73 -9.96 -11.30
C GLY A 17 0.26 -9.53 -12.70
N LEU A 18 1.15 -9.46 -13.69
CA LEU A 18 0.77 -9.20 -15.09
C LEU A 18 -0.10 -10.33 -15.65
N THR A 19 0.23 -11.59 -15.36
CA THR A 19 -0.62 -12.74 -15.70
C THR A 19 -2.01 -12.62 -15.07
N LEU A 20 -2.08 -12.21 -13.81
CA LEU A 20 -3.36 -11.98 -13.13
C LEU A 20 -4.16 -10.86 -13.81
N LEU A 21 -3.52 -9.76 -14.21
CA LEU A 21 -4.20 -8.71 -14.98
C LEU A 21 -4.74 -9.23 -16.32
N ASP A 22 -4.00 -10.08 -17.02
CA ASP A 22 -4.45 -10.69 -18.29
C ASP A 22 -5.64 -11.63 -18.09
N LEU A 23 -5.58 -12.50 -17.07
CA LEU A 23 -6.67 -13.41 -16.70
C LEU A 23 -7.94 -12.63 -16.35
N LEU A 24 -7.78 -11.52 -15.62
CA LEU A 24 -8.87 -10.59 -15.29
C LEU A 24 -9.25 -9.68 -16.47
N ARG A 25 -8.63 -9.81 -17.64
CA ARG A 25 -8.85 -8.95 -18.83
C ARG A 25 -8.73 -7.45 -18.49
N CYS A 26 -7.91 -7.12 -17.51
CA CYS A 26 -7.68 -5.77 -17.03
C CYS A 26 -6.57 -5.10 -17.83
N ARG A 27 -6.87 -4.59 -19.02
CA ARG A 27 -5.87 -3.90 -19.84
C ARG A 27 -5.44 -2.57 -19.20
N PRO A 28 -4.17 -2.41 -18.78
CA PRO A 28 -3.65 -1.13 -18.35
C PRO A 28 -3.44 -0.21 -19.56
N ILE A 29 -3.54 1.10 -19.34
CA ILE A 29 -3.50 2.10 -20.43
C ILE A 29 -2.06 2.36 -20.94
N GLY A 30 -1.04 1.75 -20.34
CA GLY A 30 0.34 1.86 -20.81
C GLY A 30 1.31 1.01 -19.99
N ARG A 31 2.53 0.81 -20.49
CA ARG A 31 3.54 -0.10 -19.90
C ARG A 31 3.88 0.23 -18.43
N ALA A 32 4.10 1.49 -18.07
CA ALA A 32 4.40 1.86 -16.69
C ALA A 32 3.22 1.61 -15.74
N SER A 33 1.99 1.96 -16.15
CA SER A 33 0.80 1.60 -15.38
C SER A 33 0.57 0.09 -15.34
N ALA A 34 0.96 -0.65 -16.38
CA ALA A 34 0.91 -2.11 -16.38
C ALA A 34 1.82 -2.69 -15.32
N LEU A 35 3.07 -2.24 -15.27
CA LEU A 35 4.04 -2.64 -14.26
C LEU A 35 3.56 -2.30 -12.85
N GLY A 36 3.12 -1.07 -12.60
CA GLY A 36 2.65 -0.66 -11.28
C GLY A 36 1.41 -1.43 -10.81
N MET A 37 0.43 -1.63 -11.69
CA MET A 37 -0.76 -2.45 -11.37
C MET A 37 -0.41 -3.94 -11.25
N GLY A 38 0.52 -4.43 -12.06
CA GLY A 38 1.00 -5.81 -12.01
C GLY A 38 1.71 -6.09 -10.70
N LEU A 39 2.61 -5.21 -10.26
CA LEU A 39 3.23 -5.29 -8.93
C LEU A 39 2.19 -5.31 -7.81
N ALA A 40 1.24 -4.37 -7.81
CA ALA A 40 0.19 -4.32 -6.81
C ALA A 40 -0.68 -5.60 -6.81
N ALA A 41 -1.06 -6.11 -7.99
CA ALA A 41 -1.88 -7.31 -8.13
C ALA A 41 -1.12 -8.58 -7.74
N GLY A 42 0.15 -8.70 -8.13
CA GLY A 42 1.01 -9.84 -7.79
C GLY A 42 1.27 -9.91 -6.29
N LEU A 43 1.59 -8.77 -5.66
CA LEU A 43 1.75 -8.68 -4.21
C LEU A 43 0.44 -8.97 -3.47
N ALA A 44 -0.68 -8.39 -3.92
CA ALA A 44 -1.99 -8.65 -3.33
C ALA A 44 -2.40 -10.14 -3.42
N GLY A 45 -2.21 -10.75 -4.58
CA GLY A 45 -2.45 -12.18 -4.79
C GLY A 45 -1.54 -13.05 -3.91
N THR A 46 -0.27 -12.70 -3.79
CA THR A 46 0.69 -13.42 -2.92
C THR A 46 0.27 -13.34 -1.46
N CYS A 47 -0.07 -12.15 -0.96
CA CYS A 47 -0.55 -11.97 0.42
C CYS A 47 -1.76 -12.87 0.70
N LEU A 48 -2.79 -12.81 -0.15
CA LEU A 48 -4.02 -13.57 0.07
C LEU A 48 -3.81 -15.08 -0.06
N ALA A 49 -2.97 -15.51 -0.99
CA ALA A 49 -2.65 -16.92 -1.18
C ALA A 49 -1.86 -17.52 0.00
N LEU A 50 -1.05 -16.72 0.70
CA LEU A 50 -0.39 -17.12 1.94
C LEU A 50 -1.34 -17.09 3.14
N TYR A 51 -2.21 -16.07 3.22
CA TYR A 51 -3.05 -15.84 4.37
C TYR A 51 -4.21 -16.84 4.45
N LEU A 52 -4.87 -17.16 3.33
CA LEU A 52 -6.05 -18.03 3.34
C LEU A 52 -5.81 -19.42 3.94
N PRO A 53 -4.74 -20.16 3.55
CA PRO A 53 -4.39 -21.42 4.20
C PRO A 53 -4.07 -21.24 5.69
N LEU A 54 -3.23 -20.25 6.03
CA LEU A 54 -2.85 -19.94 7.41
C LEU A 54 -4.08 -19.67 8.30
N ALA A 55 -5.06 -18.91 7.80
CA ALA A 55 -6.29 -18.63 8.53
C ALA A 55 -7.18 -19.87 8.67
N ARG A 56 -7.07 -20.84 7.76
CA ARG A 56 -7.88 -22.08 7.76
C ARG A 56 -7.36 -23.12 8.73
N ASP A 57 -6.05 -23.40 8.74
CA ASP A 57 -5.47 -24.51 9.49
C ASP A 57 -4.36 -24.08 10.47
N GLY A 58 -4.02 -22.79 10.51
CA GLY A 58 -2.93 -22.25 11.32
C GLY A 58 -1.57 -22.35 10.64
N GLY A 59 -1.40 -23.15 9.58
CA GLY A 59 -0.12 -23.48 8.96
C GLY A 59 0.29 -22.58 7.80
N LEU A 60 1.58 -22.25 7.71
CA LEU A 60 2.16 -21.46 6.63
C LEU A 60 2.58 -22.36 5.45
N HIS A 61 1.79 -22.31 4.37
CA HIS A 61 1.99 -23.10 3.15
C HIS A 61 2.64 -22.27 2.02
N THR A 62 3.97 -22.20 1.99
CA THR A 62 4.68 -21.41 0.96
C THR A 62 4.84 -22.12 -0.39
N GLY A 63 4.85 -23.47 -0.41
CA GLY A 63 5.10 -24.27 -1.62
C GLY A 63 4.14 -23.96 -2.78
N PRO A 64 2.80 -24.06 -2.58
CA PRO A 64 1.82 -23.74 -3.60
C PRO A 64 1.92 -22.29 -4.11
N VAL A 65 2.22 -21.35 -3.22
CA VAL A 65 2.37 -19.92 -3.57
C VAL A 65 3.61 -19.69 -4.43
N SER A 66 4.76 -20.26 -4.05
CA SER A 66 5.98 -20.20 -4.85
C SER A 66 5.78 -20.82 -6.23
N LEU A 67 5.09 -21.96 -6.32
CA LEU A 67 4.76 -22.59 -7.60
C LEU A 67 3.86 -21.69 -8.46
N ALA A 68 2.81 -21.11 -7.89
CA ALA A 68 1.92 -20.19 -8.61
C ALA A 68 2.67 -18.96 -9.14
N LEU A 69 3.60 -18.40 -8.35
CA LEU A 69 4.47 -17.30 -8.77
C LEU A 69 5.37 -17.69 -9.95
N LEU A 70 5.97 -18.88 -9.91
CA LEU A 70 6.82 -19.40 -11.00
C LEU A 70 6.02 -19.63 -12.28
N LEU A 71 4.85 -20.27 -12.19
CA LEU A 71 3.96 -20.51 -13.34
C LEU A 71 3.45 -19.20 -13.94
N GLY A 72 3.05 -18.26 -13.08
CA GLY A 72 2.64 -16.92 -13.51
C GLY A 72 3.75 -16.16 -14.22
N ALA A 73 5.00 -16.31 -13.76
CA ALA A 73 6.17 -15.72 -14.40
C ALA A 73 6.51 -16.38 -15.74
N ALA A 74 6.51 -17.71 -15.79
CA ALA A 74 6.75 -18.49 -17.00
C ALA A 74 5.76 -18.12 -18.12
N ALA A 75 4.49 -17.86 -17.78
CA ALA A 75 3.48 -17.44 -18.74
C ALA A 75 3.76 -16.06 -19.40
N GLN A 76 4.49 -15.16 -18.73
CA GLN A 76 4.83 -13.84 -19.27
C GLN A 76 6.18 -13.81 -19.99
N LEU A 77 7.08 -14.75 -19.69
CA LEU A 77 8.45 -14.73 -20.19
C LEU A 77 8.52 -14.69 -21.74
N PRO A 78 7.74 -15.49 -22.51
CA PRO A 78 7.76 -15.41 -23.97
C PRO A 78 7.40 -14.02 -24.51
N ARG A 79 6.44 -13.33 -23.90
CA ARG A 79 6.04 -11.97 -24.31
C ARG A 79 7.13 -10.94 -24.04
N LEU A 80 7.90 -11.11 -22.97
CA LEU A 80 9.04 -10.25 -22.67
C LEU A 80 10.20 -10.48 -23.62
N LEU A 81 10.48 -11.74 -23.97
CA LEU A 81 11.57 -12.10 -24.88
C LEU A 81 11.29 -11.68 -26.33
N THR A 82 10.02 -11.72 -26.75
CA THR A 82 9.59 -11.30 -28.10
C THR A 82 9.35 -9.80 -28.22
N ALA A 83 9.24 -9.07 -27.10
CA ALA A 83 9.08 -7.63 -27.14
C ALA A 83 10.39 -6.98 -27.61
N ALA A 84 10.40 -6.50 -28.86
CA ALA A 84 11.54 -5.78 -29.42
C ALA A 84 12.04 -4.73 -28.42
N PRO A 85 13.38 -4.63 -28.20
CA PRO A 85 13.94 -3.67 -27.26
C PRO A 85 13.56 -2.27 -27.72
N ALA A 86 12.55 -1.69 -27.07
CA ALA A 86 12.23 -0.30 -27.28
C ALA A 86 13.45 0.49 -26.81
N ARG A 87 13.90 1.45 -27.63
CA ARG A 87 14.99 2.38 -27.26
C ARG A 87 14.87 2.79 -25.79
N PRO A 88 15.96 2.78 -25.01
CA PRO A 88 15.91 3.13 -23.60
C PRO A 88 15.35 4.54 -23.45
N ARG A 89 14.09 4.63 -23.03
CA ARG A 89 13.41 5.90 -22.81
C ARG A 89 13.91 6.51 -21.49
N PRO A 90 13.95 7.85 -21.34
CA PRO A 90 14.32 8.51 -20.09
C PRO A 90 13.51 8.05 -18.87
N LEU A 91 12.29 7.53 -19.08
CA LEU A 91 11.52 6.86 -18.02
C LEU A 91 12.22 5.61 -17.46
N TYR A 92 12.89 4.83 -18.31
CA TYR A 92 13.70 3.69 -17.86
C TYR A 92 14.92 4.16 -17.08
N LEU A 93 15.56 5.26 -17.47
CA LEU A 93 16.66 5.84 -16.71
C LEU A 93 16.20 6.27 -15.31
N ILE A 94 15.03 6.92 -15.18
CA ILE A 94 14.46 7.31 -13.88
C ILE A 94 14.11 6.08 -13.04
N LEU A 95 13.59 5.00 -13.65
CA LEU A 95 13.32 3.75 -12.94
C LEU A 95 14.61 3.05 -12.52
N THR A 96 15.65 3.05 -13.35
CA THR A 96 16.96 2.46 -13.04
C THR A 96 17.69 3.25 -11.97
N LEU A 97 17.68 4.59 -12.04
CA LEU A 97 18.25 5.47 -11.02
C LEU A 97 17.47 5.37 -9.71
N GLY A 98 16.14 5.33 -9.80
CA GLY A 98 15.25 5.06 -8.67
C GLY A 98 15.53 3.71 -8.03
N LEU A 99 15.75 2.67 -8.83
CA LEU A 99 16.14 1.34 -8.37
C LEU A 99 17.53 1.34 -7.72
N ALA A 100 18.51 2.04 -8.29
CA ALA A 100 19.86 2.13 -7.74
C ALA A 100 19.88 2.86 -6.39
N LEU A 101 19.19 4.00 -6.29
CA LEU A 101 19.03 4.76 -5.04
C LEU A 101 18.23 3.97 -4.01
N LEU A 102 17.20 3.25 -4.45
CA LEU A 102 16.41 2.37 -3.62
C LEU A 102 17.28 1.25 -3.04
N VAL A 103 18.01 0.51 -3.87
CA VAL A 103 18.96 -0.53 -3.44
C VAL A 103 19.99 0.03 -2.45
N GLN A 104 20.55 1.21 -2.71
CA GLN A 104 21.50 1.86 -1.81
C GLN A 104 20.86 2.24 -0.45
N THR A 105 19.61 2.72 -0.46
CA THR A 105 18.91 3.16 0.77
C THR A 105 18.39 1.97 1.60
N VAL A 106 18.06 0.90 0.90
CA VAL A 106 17.59 -0.39 1.42
C VAL A 106 18.76 -1.14 2.09
N ASN A 107 19.94 -1.10 1.47
CA ASN A 107 21.16 -1.70 2.03
C ASN A 107 21.78 -0.90 3.20
N SER A 108 21.48 0.39 3.36
CA SER A 108 22.12 1.22 4.40
C SER A 108 21.40 1.20 5.76
N ALA A 109 20.18 0.68 5.85
CA ALA A 109 19.44 0.60 7.12
C ALA A 109 18.30 -0.46 7.13
N PRO A 110 18.61 -1.76 7.02
CA PRO A 110 17.58 -2.79 7.10
C PRO A 110 16.89 -2.73 8.47
N MET A 111 15.57 -2.54 8.44
CA MET A 111 14.69 -2.71 9.61
C MET A 111 15.03 -1.90 10.87
N ARG A 112 15.47 -0.64 10.79
CA ARG A 112 15.75 0.17 12.00
C ARG A 112 14.51 0.59 12.81
N GLY A 113 13.32 0.51 12.21
CA GLY A 113 12.07 0.93 12.83
C GLY A 113 11.57 -0.05 13.87
N TYR A 114 11.06 0.50 14.98
CA TYR A 114 10.49 -0.27 16.07
C TYR A 114 9.42 -1.23 15.57
N ASP A 115 8.40 -0.77 14.84
CA ASP A 115 7.35 -1.63 14.29
C ASP A 115 7.87 -2.75 13.40
N ALA A 116 8.86 -2.48 12.56
CA ALA A 116 9.42 -3.51 11.69
C ALA A 116 10.18 -4.57 12.47
N LYS A 117 10.88 -4.21 13.55
CA LYS A 117 11.56 -5.19 14.41
C LYS A 117 10.56 -5.89 15.31
N ALA A 118 9.89 -5.11 16.17
CA ALA A 118 9.10 -5.56 17.29
C ALA A 118 7.78 -6.21 16.85
N ILE A 119 7.12 -5.71 15.81
CA ILE A 119 5.79 -6.22 15.41
C ILE A 119 5.93 -7.15 14.20
N TYR A 120 6.32 -6.60 13.05
CA TYR A 120 6.30 -7.37 11.80
C TYR A 120 7.43 -8.40 11.73
N GLY A 121 8.63 -8.03 12.18
CA GLY A 121 9.83 -8.85 12.14
C GLY A 121 9.75 -10.06 13.06
N ILE A 122 9.30 -9.90 14.31
CA ILE A 122 9.14 -11.04 15.22
C ILE A 122 8.11 -12.02 14.68
N LYS A 123 6.93 -11.55 14.27
CA LYS A 123 5.91 -12.43 13.68
C LYS A 123 6.41 -13.14 12.42
N ALA A 124 7.18 -12.45 11.59
CA ALA A 124 7.81 -13.05 10.42
C ALA A 124 8.80 -14.15 10.80
N LYS A 125 9.62 -13.94 11.84
CA LYS A 125 10.55 -14.95 12.39
C LYS A 125 9.81 -16.16 12.94
N ALA A 126 8.76 -15.94 13.72
CA ALA A 126 7.90 -17.02 14.22
C ALA A 126 7.28 -17.81 13.07
N LEU A 127 6.64 -17.15 12.09
CA LEU A 127 6.10 -17.81 10.90
C LEU A 127 7.17 -18.52 10.06
N HIS A 128 8.39 -17.98 10.01
CA HIS A 128 9.50 -18.58 9.30
C HIS A 128 9.99 -19.87 9.98
N HIS A 129 10.16 -19.85 11.31
CA HIS A 129 10.75 -20.94 12.10
C HIS A 129 9.71 -21.94 12.66
N GLU A 130 8.61 -21.47 13.23
CA GLU A 130 7.56 -22.33 13.80
C GLU A 130 6.64 -22.84 12.69
N GLY A 131 6.36 -22.00 11.69
CA GLY A 131 5.61 -22.39 10.52
C GLY A 131 4.10 -22.48 10.71
N ASP A 132 3.57 -22.15 11.88
CA ASP A 132 2.14 -22.05 12.14
C ASP A 132 1.81 -20.98 13.21
N LEU A 133 0.53 -20.74 13.44
CA LEU A 133 -0.01 -19.83 14.47
C LEU A 133 -0.24 -20.51 15.82
N LEU A 134 -0.04 -21.82 15.91
CA LEU A 134 -0.15 -22.60 17.16
C LEU A 134 1.18 -22.63 17.93
N GLY A 135 2.25 -22.17 17.30
CA GLY A 135 3.56 -22.02 17.89
C GLY A 135 3.57 -21.05 19.09
N PRO A 136 4.55 -21.23 20.00
CA PRO A 136 4.51 -20.63 21.33
C PRO A 136 4.62 -19.11 21.31
N VAL A 137 5.17 -18.49 20.25
CA VAL A 137 5.14 -17.04 20.08
C VAL A 137 3.68 -16.55 20.01
N PHE A 138 2.87 -17.08 19.10
CA PHE A 138 1.48 -16.62 18.89
C PHE A 138 0.52 -16.98 20.04
N GLN A 139 0.91 -17.94 20.90
CA GLN A 139 0.14 -18.35 22.08
C GLN A 139 0.46 -17.54 23.33
N ASN A 140 1.54 -16.74 23.36
CA ASN A 140 1.95 -16.04 24.58
C ASN A 140 1.16 -14.72 24.74
N PRO A 141 0.28 -14.61 25.76
CA PRO A 141 -0.53 -13.41 26.00
C PRO A 141 0.24 -12.26 26.65
N ASP A 142 1.42 -12.51 27.23
CA ASP A 142 2.16 -11.51 28.00
C ASP A 142 3.00 -10.60 27.10
N VAL A 143 3.27 -11.03 25.86
CA VAL A 143 4.05 -10.24 24.90
C VAL A 143 3.13 -9.59 23.87
N VAL A 144 2.83 -8.31 24.07
CA VAL A 144 1.91 -7.51 23.23
C VAL A 144 2.20 -7.58 21.73
N HIS A 145 3.46 -7.77 21.36
CA HIS A 145 3.88 -7.85 19.97
C HIS A 145 3.51 -9.16 19.28
N TYR A 146 3.14 -10.19 20.02
CA TYR A 146 2.80 -11.51 19.48
C TYR A 146 1.29 -11.64 19.19
N HIS A 147 0.48 -10.76 19.78
CA HIS A 147 -0.98 -10.79 19.72
C HIS A 147 -1.55 -10.73 18.30
N GLY A 148 -2.73 -11.33 18.12
CA GLY A 148 -3.44 -11.39 16.83
C GLY A 148 -4.03 -10.06 16.32
N ASP A 149 -3.72 -8.95 16.99
CA ASP A 149 -4.35 -7.66 16.69
C ASP A 149 -3.89 -7.06 15.36
N TYR A 150 -2.64 -7.31 14.99
CA TYR A 150 -2.08 -6.87 13.71
C TYR A 150 -2.24 -7.95 12.64
N PRO A 151 -2.80 -7.58 11.47
CA PRO A 151 -2.86 -8.48 10.32
C PRO A 151 -1.49 -9.01 9.90
N LEU A 152 -1.44 -10.25 9.43
CA LEU A 152 -0.20 -10.98 9.14
C LEU A 152 0.32 -10.81 7.70
N GLY A 153 -0.28 -9.97 6.86
CA GLY A 153 0.09 -9.85 5.44
C GLY A 153 1.56 -9.46 5.22
N VAL A 154 2.07 -8.48 5.98
CA VAL A 154 3.50 -8.13 5.93
C VAL A 154 4.37 -9.27 6.49
N PRO A 155 4.13 -9.79 7.70
CA PRO A 155 4.87 -10.94 8.25
C PRO A 155 4.95 -12.14 7.31
N LEU A 156 3.86 -12.45 6.59
CA LEU A 156 3.80 -13.58 5.66
C LEU A 156 4.73 -13.40 4.47
N LEU A 157 4.79 -12.19 3.90
CA LEU A 157 5.73 -11.89 2.81
C LEU A 157 7.18 -11.90 3.28
N MET A 158 7.44 -11.43 4.51
CA MET A 158 8.75 -11.52 5.13
C MET A 158 9.18 -12.98 5.31
N ALA A 159 8.30 -13.82 5.89
CA ALA A 159 8.55 -15.24 6.10
C ALA A 159 8.76 -16.00 4.77
N LEU A 160 7.97 -15.69 3.73
CA LEU A 160 8.17 -16.22 2.38
C LEU A 160 9.58 -15.89 1.86
N SER A 161 10.01 -14.64 2.02
CA SER A 161 11.33 -14.18 1.59
C SER A 161 12.45 -14.94 2.31
N GLY A 162 12.31 -15.13 3.63
CA GLY A 162 13.22 -15.94 4.43
C GLY A 162 13.29 -17.39 3.95
N ARG A 163 12.14 -18.03 3.68
CA ARG A 163 12.09 -19.43 3.21
C ARG A 163 12.71 -19.62 1.82
N VAL A 164 12.48 -18.68 0.91
CA VAL A 164 13.11 -18.67 -0.42
C VAL A 164 14.63 -18.61 -0.30
N VAL A 165 15.17 -17.85 0.66
CA VAL A 165 16.61 -17.75 0.89
C VAL A 165 17.18 -19.02 1.53
N ALA A 166 16.58 -19.50 2.63
CA ALA A 166 17.08 -20.62 3.42
C ALA A 166 17.07 -21.96 2.66
N GLY A 167 16.14 -22.17 1.72
CA GLY A 167 16.18 -23.30 0.78
C GLY A 167 15.76 -24.67 1.31
N ALA A 168 15.48 -24.84 2.61
CA ALA A 168 14.91 -26.05 3.20
C ALA A 168 14.14 -25.72 4.50
N ALA A 169 13.30 -26.66 4.95
CA ALA A 169 12.31 -26.47 6.00
C ALA A 169 12.92 -25.99 7.34
N PRO A 170 12.21 -25.13 8.07
CA PRO A 170 12.63 -24.80 9.43
C PRO A 170 12.67 -26.05 10.31
N ASP A 171 13.54 -26.05 11.31
CA ASP A 171 13.54 -27.05 12.38
C ASP A 171 12.41 -26.69 13.38
N PRO A 172 11.23 -27.33 13.33
CA PRO A 172 10.01 -26.74 13.86
C PRO A 172 9.80 -26.94 15.37
N ARG A 173 10.71 -27.62 16.11
CA ARG A 173 10.31 -28.24 17.40
C ARG A 173 11.25 -28.07 18.58
N GLY A 174 12.33 -27.29 18.46
CA GLY A 174 13.39 -27.26 19.47
C GLY A 174 13.53 -25.98 20.32
N ALA A 175 13.10 -24.82 19.81
CA ALA A 175 13.35 -23.57 20.51
C ALA A 175 12.25 -23.31 21.54
N GLN A 176 12.59 -23.35 22.84
CA GLN A 176 11.70 -22.83 23.87
C GLN A 176 11.32 -21.38 23.54
N PRO A 177 10.05 -20.97 23.75
CA PRO A 177 9.65 -19.58 23.59
C PRO A 177 10.62 -18.66 24.32
N ALA A 178 11.00 -17.58 23.66
CA ALA A 178 11.75 -16.54 24.34
C ALA A 178 10.84 -15.89 25.41
N PRO A 179 11.38 -15.53 26.58
CA PRO A 179 10.62 -14.84 27.62
C PRO A 179 10.16 -13.45 27.16
N ASP A 180 10.83 -12.86 26.18
CA ASP A 180 10.54 -11.54 25.65
C ASP A 180 10.94 -11.40 24.17
N ALA A 181 10.47 -10.30 23.57
CA ALA A 181 10.73 -9.92 22.19
C ALA A 181 12.21 -9.67 21.86
N GLU A 182 12.99 -9.19 22.82
CA GLU A 182 14.41 -8.87 22.63
C GLU A 182 15.23 -10.15 22.52
N THR A 183 14.99 -11.08 23.44
CA THR A 183 15.58 -12.41 23.47
C THR A 183 15.21 -13.20 22.23
N TRP A 184 13.95 -13.15 21.77
CA TRP A 184 13.57 -13.76 20.48
C TRP A 184 14.37 -13.18 19.32
N ASN A 185 14.51 -11.85 19.29
CA ASN A 185 15.26 -11.18 18.25
C ASN A 185 16.77 -11.46 18.29
N ALA A 186 17.33 -11.70 19.47
CA ALA A 186 18.74 -12.08 19.64
C ALA A 186 19.00 -13.54 19.24
N ARG A 187 18.02 -14.44 19.48
CA ARG A 187 18.12 -15.87 19.12
C ARG A 187 17.96 -16.13 17.63
N HIS A 188 17.15 -15.33 16.96
CA HIS A 188 16.82 -15.51 15.54
C HIS A 188 17.32 -14.32 14.74
N ASP A 189 18.25 -14.55 13.80
CA ASP A 189 18.77 -13.51 12.90
C ASP A 189 17.64 -12.72 12.22
N GLN A 190 17.89 -11.45 11.90
CA GLN A 190 16.91 -10.66 11.15
C GLN A 190 16.62 -11.31 9.80
N ILE A 191 15.34 -11.29 9.39
CA ILE A 191 14.95 -11.68 8.03
C ILE A 191 15.24 -10.51 7.09
N GLU A 192 16.53 -10.23 6.89
CA GLU A 192 17.00 -9.19 5.97
C GLU A 192 16.57 -9.50 4.53
N ALA A 193 16.25 -10.76 4.23
CA ALA A 193 15.71 -11.22 2.95
C ALA A 193 14.44 -10.48 2.48
N TYR A 194 13.67 -9.85 3.38
CA TYR A 194 12.48 -9.07 2.99
C TYR A 194 12.82 -7.72 2.37
N VAL A 195 13.98 -7.17 2.69
CA VAL A 195 14.38 -5.81 2.32
C VAL A 195 14.34 -5.61 0.78
N PRO A 196 14.79 -6.58 -0.05
CA PRO A 196 14.55 -6.57 -1.50
C PRO A 196 13.08 -6.62 -1.91
N VAL A 197 12.22 -7.41 -1.25
CA VAL A 197 10.77 -7.42 -1.53
C VAL A 197 10.12 -6.09 -1.17
N ALA A 198 10.59 -5.43 -0.11
CA ALA A 198 10.10 -4.12 0.28
C ALA A 198 10.31 -3.05 -0.81
N THR A 199 11.36 -3.21 -1.63
CA THR A 199 11.62 -2.32 -2.77
C THR A 199 10.54 -2.39 -3.84
N LEU A 200 9.88 -3.54 -3.99
CA LEU A 200 8.80 -3.73 -4.96
C LEU A 200 7.59 -2.83 -4.68
N TRP A 201 7.31 -2.51 -3.41
CA TRP A 201 6.24 -1.59 -3.04
C TRP A 201 6.47 -0.20 -3.60
N VAL A 202 7.69 0.29 -3.43
CA VAL A 202 8.11 1.60 -3.92
C VAL A 202 8.14 1.63 -5.44
N LEU A 203 8.75 0.64 -6.08
CA LEU A 203 8.78 0.54 -7.54
C LEU A 203 7.36 0.49 -8.14
N GLY A 204 6.45 -0.24 -7.48
CA GLY A 204 5.05 -0.29 -7.87
C GLY A 204 4.39 1.09 -7.82
N LEU A 205 4.62 1.84 -6.74
CA LEU A 205 4.04 3.16 -6.55
C LEU A 205 4.60 4.15 -7.58
N MET A 206 5.92 4.15 -7.77
CA MET A 206 6.60 4.94 -8.80
C MET A 206 6.04 4.65 -10.19
N ALA A 207 5.88 3.37 -10.54
CA ALA A 207 5.37 2.95 -11.85
C ALA A 207 3.90 3.35 -12.06
N LEU A 208 3.06 3.30 -11.00
CA LEU A 208 1.69 3.80 -11.05
C LEU A 208 1.61 5.30 -11.32
N VAL A 209 2.39 6.11 -10.57
CA VAL A 209 2.43 7.56 -10.73
C VAL A 209 3.01 7.95 -12.09
N ALA A 210 4.13 7.34 -12.50
CA ALA A 210 4.72 7.57 -13.82
C ALA A 210 3.78 7.19 -14.96
N GLY A 211 3.06 6.08 -14.83
CA GLY A 211 2.05 5.69 -15.81
C GLY A 211 0.82 6.61 -15.82
N ALA A 212 0.48 7.25 -14.71
CA ALA A 212 -0.52 8.32 -14.68
C ALA A 212 0.00 9.59 -15.38
N ALA A 213 1.25 9.99 -15.13
CA ALA A 213 1.86 11.18 -15.74
C ALA A 213 1.99 11.03 -17.26
N ARG A 214 2.46 9.87 -17.73
CA ARG A 214 2.61 9.60 -19.16
C ARG A 214 1.29 9.62 -19.94
N ARG A 215 0.18 9.30 -19.27
CA ARG A 215 -1.17 9.39 -19.87
C ARG A 215 -1.63 10.83 -20.06
N ARG A 216 -1.12 11.75 -19.23
CA ARG A 216 -1.53 13.15 -19.26
C ARG A 216 -0.67 13.98 -20.19
N VAL A 217 0.62 13.67 -20.28
CA VAL A 217 1.57 14.47 -21.05
C VAL A 217 2.29 13.60 -22.09
N ARG A 218 2.14 14.01 -23.36
CA ARG A 218 2.75 13.36 -24.52
C ARG A 218 4.26 13.60 -24.63
N SER A 219 4.78 14.71 -24.10
CA SER A 219 6.22 14.96 -24.04
C SER A 219 6.88 14.15 -22.92
N GLU A 220 8.07 13.61 -23.18
CA GLU A 220 8.83 12.87 -22.16
C GLU A 220 9.32 13.80 -21.06
N LEU A 221 9.76 15.02 -21.42
CA LEU A 221 10.15 16.07 -20.48
C LEU A 221 9.00 16.44 -19.54
N GLY A 222 7.80 16.70 -20.06
CA GLY A 222 6.67 17.08 -19.23
C GLY A 222 6.18 15.93 -18.34
N ALA A 223 6.26 14.67 -18.82
CA ALA A 223 6.01 13.51 -17.96
C ALA A 223 7.09 13.35 -16.87
N GLY A 224 8.35 13.64 -17.19
CA GLY A 224 9.47 13.65 -16.25
C GLY A 224 9.32 14.74 -15.18
N LEU A 225 8.96 15.96 -15.57
CA LEU A 225 8.70 17.07 -14.64
C LEU A 225 7.52 16.76 -13.71
N LEU A 226 6.40 16.27 -14.26
CA LEU A 226 5.27 15.83 -13.44
C LEU A 226 5.65 14.72 -12.45
N LEU A 227 6.49 13.78 -12.89
CA LEU A 227 6.99 12.73 -12.01
C LEU A 227 7.88 13.33 -10.92
N LEU A 228 8.81 14.23 -11.25
CA LEU A 228 9.65 14.91 -10.27
C LEU A 228 8.85 15.73 -9.25
N THR A 229 7.67 16.24 -9.61
CA THR A 229 6.78 16.94 -8.66
C THR A 229 5.94 15.97 -7.81
N ALA A 230 5.44 14.89 -8.41
CA ALA A 230 4.54 13.96 -7.73
C ALA A 230 5.27 12.87 -6.92
N LEU A 231 6.50 12.55 -7.30
CA LEU A 231 7.29 11.51 -6.66
C LEU A 231 7.72 11.89 -5.24
N PRO A 232 8.13 13.14 -4.92
CA PRO A 232 8.36 13.55 -3.54
C PRO A 232 7.11 13.38 -2.67
N LEU A 233 5.93 13.67 -3.20
CA LEU A 233 4.69 13.43 -2.45
C LEU A 233 4.51 11.93 -2.16
N ALA A 234 4.77 11.07 -3.15
CA ALA A 234 4.65 9.61 -3.02
C ALA A 234 5.79 8.94 -2.22
N MET A 235 6.97 9.55 -2.16
CA MET A 235 8.22 8.98 -1.65
C MET A 235 8.76 9.72 -0.44
N VAL A 236 8.92 11.04 -0.52
CA VAL A 236 9.48 11.85 0.56
C VAL A 236 8.55 11.88 1.78
N MET A 237 7.23 11.78 1.64
CA MET A 237 6.34 11.57 2.80
C MET A 237 6.71 10.30 3.61
N PRO A 238 6.89 9.12 2.97
CA PRO A 238 7.48 7.96 3.65
C PRO A 238 8.88 8.14 4.24
N PHE A 239 9.73 8.96 3.62
CA PHE A 239 11.14 9.07 4.02
C PHE A 239 11.43 10.19 5.02
N ALA A 240 10.64 11.27 5.03
CA ALA A 240 10.89 12.45 5.85
C ALA A 240 10.33 12.33 7.28
N VAL A 241 9.51 11.32 7.56
CA VAL A 241 8.88 11.12 8.88
C VAL A 241 9.81 10.46 9.91
N GLY A 242 11.10 10.26 9.60
CA GLY A 242 12.15 10.15 10.63
C GLY A 242 13.31 9.22 10.31
N ARG A 243 14.43 9.42 11.03
CA ARG A 243 15.66 8.60 11.00
C ARG A 243 15.49 7.12 11.38
N SER A 244 14.29 6.74 11.83
CA SER A 244 13.95 5.40 12.32
C SER A 244 12.94 4.66 11.43
N TRP A 245 12.49 5.21 10.30
CA TRP A 245 11.52 4.51 9.46
C TRP A 245 12.18 3.41 8.64
N SER A 246 11.67 2.19 8.81
CA SER A 246 12.11 1.03 8.07
C SER A 246 11.18 0.72 6.91
N TRP A 247 11.79 0.37 5.79
CA TRP A 247 11.17 -0.25 4.61
C TRP A 247 10.30 -1.48 4.92
N ALA A 248 10.51 -2.09 6.09
CA ALA A 248 9.86 -3.31 6.52
C ALA A 248 8.53 -3.12 7.30
N GLY A 249 7.96 -1.91 7.32
CA GLY A 249 6.64 -1.66 7.92
C GLY A 249 5.47 -1.86 6.94
N ALA A 250 4.23 -1.82 7.45
CA ALA A 250 3.01 -1.95 6.63
C ALA A 250 2.58 -0.67 5.90
N ASP A 251 3.09 0.50 6.29
CA ASP A 251 2.59 1.79 5.78
C ASP A 251 2.88 1.98 4.27
N VAL A 252 4.10 1.66 3.79
CA VAL A 252 4.45 1.76 2.37
C VAL A 252 3.68 0.75 1.49
N PRO A 253 3.62 -0.55 1.86
CA PRO A 253 2.74 -1.51 1.19
C PRO A 253 1.28 -1.03 1.11
N LEU A 254 0.78 -0.48 2.22
CA LEU A 254 -0.60 0.02 2.32
C LEU A 254 -0.83 1.20 1.35
N VAL A 255 0.11 2.14 1.25
CA VAL A 255 0.05 3.25 0.28
C VAL A 255 -0.02 2.71 -1.14
N LEU A 256 0.80 1.72 -1.52
CA LEU A 256 0.75 1.14 -2.86
C LEU A 256 -0.64 0.55 -3.15
N LEU A 257 -1.13 -0.34 -2.27
CA LEU A 257 -2.38 -1.05 -2.51
C LEU A 257 -3.59 -0.11 -2.48
N ALA A 258 -3.62 0.87 -1.57
CA ALA A 258 -4.66 1.90 -1.55
C ALA A 258 -4.65 2.75 -2.82
N THR A 259 -3.46 3.11 -3.33
CA THR A 259 -3.31 3.86 -4.59
C THR A 259 -3.79 3.05 -5.79
N ALA A 260 -3.41 1.77 -5.85
CA ALA A 260 -3.85 0.86 -6.89
C ALA A 260 -5.37 0.63 -6.84
N ALA A 261 -5.94 0.47 -5.63
CA ALA A 261 -7.38 0.33 -5.41
C ALA A 261 -8.13 1.60 -5.86
N ALA A 262 -7.67 2.79 -5.48
CA ALA A 262 -8.26 4.05 -5.92
C ALA A 262 -8.20 4.23 -7.44
N ALA A 263 -7.06 3.89 -8.06
CA ALA A 263 -6.91 3.91 -9.51
C ALA A 263 -7.83 2.91 -10.21
N SER A 264 -8.00 1.70 -9.64
CA SER A 264 -8.91 0.66 -10.14
C SER A 264 -10.38 1.08 -10.00
N ALA A 265 -10.78 1.59 -8.84
CA ALA A 265 -12.12 2.12 -8.58
C ALA A 265 -12.48 3.25 -9.57
N CYS A 266 -11.57 4.21 -9.78
CA CYS A 266 -11.76 5.28 -10.76
C CYS A 266 -11.95 4.77 -12.19
N ARG A 267 -11.30 3.66 -12.57
CA ARG A 267 -11.48 3.02 -13.89
C ARG A 267 -12.77 2.23 -13.97
N LEU A 268 -13.14 1.54 -12.89
CA LEU A 268 -14.38 0.78 -12.80
C LEU A 268 -15.60 1.70 -12.87
N LEU A 269 -15.53 2.87 -12.23
CA LEU A 269 -16.54 3.92 -12.34
C LEU A 269 -16.82 4.33 -13.78
N ARG A 270 -15.78 4.44 -14.61
CA ARG A 270 -15.89 4.92 -16.00
C ARG A 270 -16.26 3.81 -16.98
N HIS A 271 -15.68 2.62 -16.81
CA HIS A 271 -16.01 1.46 -17.63
C HIS A 271 -16.15 0.23 -16.73
N PRO A 272 -17.39 -0.04 -16.28
CA PRO A 272 -17.72 -1.23 -15.51
C PRO A 272 -17.32 -2.50 -16.28
N SER A 273 -16.63 -3.41 -15.61
CA SER A 273 -16.34 -4.75 -16.12
C SER A 273 -16.06 -5.68 -14.94
N SER A 274 -16.46 -6.94 -15.06
CA SER A 274 -16.23 -7.96 -14.02
C SER A 274 -14.75 -8.08 -13.67
N GLY A 275 -13.87 -8.07 -14.69
CA GLY A 275 -12.42 -8.07 -14.52
C GLY A 275 -11.89 -6.98 -13.58
N ARG A 276 -12.32 -5.73 -13.78
CA ARG A 276 -11.89 -4.60 -12.95
C ARG A 276 -12.50 -4.63 -11.55
N ALA A 277 -13.73 -5.14 -11.43
CA ALA A 277 -14.37 -5.35 -10.14
C ALA A 277 -13.58 -6.39 -9.32
N LEU A 278 -13.23 -7.53 -9.93
CA LEU A 278 -12.41 -8.56 -9.30
C LEU A 278 -11.01 -8.05 -8.92
N LEU A 279 -10.38 -7.23 -9.76
CA LEU A 279 -9.12 -6.59 -9.41
C LEU A 279 -9.26 -5.65 -8.21
N LEU A 280 -10.34 -4.87 -8.14
CA LEU A 280 -10.60 -4.02 -6.98
C LEU A 280 -10.85 -4.86 -5.71
N VAL A 281 -11.64 -5.93 -5.79
CA VAL A 281 -11.85 -6.90 -4.70
C VAL A 281 -10.52 -7.41 -4.17
N LEU A 282 -9.63 -7.86 -5.06
CA LEU A 282 -8.31 -8.38 -4.71
C LEU A 282 -7.45 -7.33 -3.98
N LEU A 283 -7.35 -6.13 -4.53
CA LEU A 283 -6.54 -5.05 -3.96
C LEU A 283 -7.09 -4.62 -2.59
N THR A 284 -8.41 -4.48 -2.46
CA THR A 284 -9.09 -4.15 -1.21
C THR A 284 -8.88 -5.23 -0.15
N ALA A 285 -9.05 -6.49 -0.50
CA ALA A 285 -8.84 -7.62 0.42
C ALA A 285 -7.39 -7.63 0.92
N ALA A 286 -6.41 -7.53 0.03
CA ALA A 286 -5.01 -7.50 0.41
C ALA A 286 -4.65 -6.28 1.28
N THR A 287 -5.24 -5.10 1.01
CA THR A 287 -5.05 -3.89 1.82
C THR A 287 -5.39 -4.15 3.30
N LEU A 288 -6.51 -4.83 3.57
CA LEU A 288 -6.93 -5.21 4.93
C LEU A 288 -6.06 -6.26 5.59
N THR A 289 -5.41 -7.12 4.81
CA THR A 289 -4.45 -8.09 5.35
C THR A 289 -3.14 -7.45 5.82
N LEU A 290 -2.86 -6.19 5.48
CA LEU A 290 -1.62 -5.51 5.86
C LEU A 290 -1.72 -4.77 7.20
N LYS A 291 -2.84 -4.06 7.43
CA LYS A 291 -3.01 -3.18 8.60
C LYS A 291 -4.50 -2.90 8.86
N ASN A 292 -4.91 -2.77 10.12
CA ASN A 292 -6.31 -2.46 10.47
C ASN A 292 -6.75 -1.06 9.97
N ASP A 293 -5.83 -0.09 9.94
CA ASP A 293 -6.06 1.28 9.43
C ASP A 293 -6.56 1.29 7.97
N ALA A 294 -6.35 0.20 7.23
CA ALA A 294 -6.91 -0.03 5.90
C ALA A 294 -8.43 0.16 5.85
N LEU A 295 -9.15 -0.14 6.93
CA LEU A 295 -10.61 0.01 6.95
C LEU A 295 -11.02 1.48 6.74
N LEU A 296 -10.35 2.41 7.41
CA LEU A 296 -10.63 3.84 7.26
C LEU A 296 -10.32 4.32 5.83
N LEU A 297 -9.24 3.82 5.22
CA LEU A 297 -8.89 4.12 3.83
C LEU A 297 -9.99 3.65 2.87
N LEU A 298 -10.47 2.42 3.05
CA LEU A 298 -11.47 1.82 2.18
C LEU A 298 -12.85 2.47 2.34
N LEU A 299 -13.23 2.83 3.57
CA LEU A 299 -14.42 3.62 3.85
C LEU A 299 -14.34 5.00 3.18
N SER A 300 -13.19 5.66 3.29
CA SER A 300 -12.93 6.96 2.65
C SER A 300 -13.03 6.86 1.11
N LEU A 301 -12.46 5.80 0.52
CA LEU A 301 -12.55 5.55 -0.92
C LEU A 301 -13.98 5.25 -1.36
N GLY A 302 -14.71 4.44 -0.60
CA GLY A 302 -16.11 4.11 -0.85
C GLY A 302 -17.00 5.35 -0.84
N ALA A 303 -16.92 6.15 0.22
CA ALA A 303 -17.65 7.42 0.34
C ALA A 303 -17.33 8.37 -0.82
N ALA A 304 -16.06 8.52 -1.17
CA ALA A 304 -15.64 9.36 -2.30
C ALA A 304 -16.23 8.87 -3.65
N CYS A 305 -16.24 7.55 -3.87
CA CYS A 305 -16.82 6.97 -5.08
C CYS A 305 -18.34 7.14 -5.16
N VAL A 306 -19.04 7.03 -4.03
CA VAL A 306 -20.49 7.25 -3.94
C VAL A 306 -20.85 8.70 -4.25
N LEU A 307 -20.11 9.66 -3.67
CA LEU A 307 -20.43 11.09 -3.81
C LEU A 307 -20.01 11.70 -5.14
N ALA A 308 -18.87 11.28 -5.71
CA ALA A 308 -18.31 11.89 -6.91
C ALA A 308 -18.26 10.98 -8.15
N GLY A 309 -18.54 9.69 -8.00
CA GLY A 309 -18.57 8.76 -9.13
C GLY A 309 -19.80 8.95 -10.02
N PRO A 310 -19.73 8.59 -11.31
CA PRO A 310 -20.91 8.50 -12.18
C PRO A 310 -21.86 7.39 -11.70
N ALA A 311 -23.17 7.64 -11.73
CA ALA A 311 -24.21 6.74 -11.19
C ALA A 311 -24.06 5.28 -11.67
N ARG A 312 -23.85 5.06 -12.97
CA ARG A 312 -23.70 3.73 -13.59
C ARG A 312 -22.59 2.87 -12.97
N GLY A 313 -21.54 3.50 -12.45
CA GLY A 313 -20.37 2.81 -11.88
C GLY A 313 -20.42 2.63 -10.36
N ARG A 314 -21.27 3.39 -9.64
CA ARG A 314 -21.26 3.43 -8.16
C ARG A 314 -21.55 2.07 -7.55
N THR A 315 -22.60 1.38 -8.02
CA THR A 315 -23.00 0.06 -7.51
C THR A 315 -21.89 -0.97 -7.69
N HIS A 316 -21.23 -0.99 -8.86
CA HIS A 316 -20.13 -1.92 -9.13
C HIS A 316 -18.94 -1.70 -8.19
N VAL A 317 -18.58 -0.43 -7.92
CA VAL A 317 -17.51 -0.12 -6.98
C VAL A 317 -17.91 -0.48 -5.55
N ALA A 318 -19.12 -0.13 -5.12
CA ALA A 318 -19.60 -0.44 -3.78
C ALA A 318 -19.59 -1.96 -3.52
N LEU A 319 -20.14 -2.76 -4.44
CA LEU A 319 -20.11 -4.21 -4.35
C LEU A 319 -18.69 -4.77 -4.33
N ALA A 320 -17.80 -4.25 -5.18
CA ALA A 320 -16.40 -4.69 -5.20
C ALA A 320 -15.65 -4.34 -3.91
N LEU A 321 -15.89 -3.16 -3.32
CA LEU A 321 -15.29 -2.77 -2.04
C LEU A 321 -15.83 -3.63 -0.90
N LEU A 322 -17.14 -3.90 -0.87
CA LEU A 322 -17.76 -4.78 0.15
C LEU A 322 -17.25 -6.22 0.03
N ALA A 323 -17.22 -6.78 -1.18
CA ALA A 323 -16.71 -8.12 -1.41
C ALA A 323 -15.21 -8.22 -1.09
N GLY A 324 -14.42 -7.20 -1.43
CA GLY A 324 -13.02 -7.10 -1.02
C GLY A 324 -12.87 -7.02 0.49
N ALA A 325 -13.71 -6.24 1.17
CA ALA A 325 -13.69 -6.14 2.62
C ALA A 325 -14.02 -7.47 3.30
N ALA A 326 -15.07 -8.17 2.84
CA ALA A 326 -15.42 -9.49 3.33
C ALA A 326 -14.29 -10.49 3.10
N LEU A 327 -13.70 -10.52 1.90
CA LEU A 327 -12.59 -11.42 1.56
C LEU A 327 -11.31 -11.12 2.36
N GLY A 328 -11.05 -9.85 2.68
CA GLY A 328 -9.88 -9.44 3.46
C GLY A 328 -10.05 -9.63 4.97
N LEU A 329 -11.23 -9.31 5.52
CA LEU A 329 -11.52 -9.43 6.94
C LEU A 329 -11.72 -10.89 7.37
N ALA A 330 -12.33 -11.73 6.54
CA ALA A 330 -12.56 -13.14 6.86
C ALA A 330 -11.28 -13.87 7.32
N PRO A 331 -10.16 -13.87 6.57
CA PRO A 331 -8.94 -14.53 7.01
C PRO A 331 -8.30 -13.85 8.22
N VAL A 332 -8.42 -12.53 8.38
CA VAL A 332 -7.91 -11.81 9.58
C VAL A 332 -8.66 -12.27 10.83
N LEU A 333 -9.99 -12.31 10.78
CA LEU A 333 -10.84 -12.75 11.88
C LEU A 333 -10.65 -14.25 12.17
N LEU A 334 -10.54 -15.07 11.14
CA LEU A 334 -10.27 -16.51 11.29
C LEU A 334 -8.88 -16.78 11.87
N ALA A 335 -7.86 -16.00 11.51
CA ALA A 335 -6.53 -16.16 12.09
C ALA A 335 -6.48 -15.75 13.58
N ARG A 336 -7.29 -14.77 13.99
CA ARG A 336 -7.38 -14.34 15.40
C ARG A 336 -7.83 -15.44 16.35
N ARG A 337 -8.57 -16.46 15.89
CA ARG A 337 -8.96 -17.61 16.73
C ARG A 337 -7.79 -18.45 17.21
N PHE A 338 -6.63 -18.31 16.57
CA PHE A 338 -5.42 -19.03 16.95
C PHE A 338 -4.53 -18.23 17.88
N GLY A 339 -4.65 -16.91 17.95
CA GLY A 339 -3.76 -16.08 18.75
C GLY A 339 -4.30 -15.82 20.15
N ALA A 340 -3.41 -15.56 21.10
CA ALA A 340 -3.79 -14.91 22.34
C ALA A 340 -4.43 -13.54 22.04
N SER A 341 -5.58 -13.27 22.66
CA SER A 341 -6.19 -11.95 22.68
C SER A 341 -5.43 -11.05 23.63
N ALA A 342 -5.19 -9.80 23.23
CA ALA A 342 -4.68 -8.80 24.15
C ALA A 342 -5.64 -8.62 25.35
N PRO A 343 -5.13 -8.59 26.59
CA PRO A 343 -5.92 -8.22 27.77
C PRO A 343 -6.24 -6.71 27.80
N PHE A 344 -5.73 -5.94 26.84
CA PHE A 344 -5.99 -4.52 26.71
C PHE A 344 -7.35 -4.31 26.06
N ASP A 345 -8.39 -4.31 26.90
CA ASP A 345 -9.72 -3.86 26.48
C ASP A 345 -9.60 -2.46 25.89
N GLU A 346 -9.89 -2.38 24.60
CA GLU A 346 -9.78 -1.18 23.80
C GLU A 346 -10.88 -0.18 24.25
N GLN A 347 -10.59 0.63 25.27
CA GLN A 347 -11.50 1.65 25.86
C GLN A 347 -11.94 2.75 24.87
N TRP A 348 -11.51 2.70 23.61
CA TRP A 348 -11.79 3.74 22.62
C TRP A 348 -13.27 3.82 22.26
N LEU A 349 -14.00 2.71 22.18
CA LEU A 349 -15.41 2.75 21.79
C LEU A 349 -16.26 3.39 22.89
N PRO A 350 -16.15 3.00 24.17
CA PRO A 350 -16.76 3.75 25.27
C PRO A 350 -16.35 5.22 25.30
N ALA A 351 -15.06 5.54 25.10
CA ALA A 351 -14.58 6.92 25.08
C ALA A 351 -15.16 7.75 23.92
N LEU A 352 -15.28 7.15 22.72
CA LEU A 352 -15.90 7.76 21.56
C LEU A 352 -17.40 8.01 21.80
N LEU A 353 -18.10 7.04 22.38
CA LEU A 353 -19.52 7.17 22.72
C LEU A 353 -19.76 8.19 23.84
N ALA A 354 -18.79 8.37 24.74
CA ALA A 354 -18.83 9.39 25.79
C ALA A 354 -18.37 10.78 25.34
N ALA A 355 -17.75 10.91 24.16
CA ALA A 355 -17.23 12.18 23.68
C ALA A 355 -18.36 13.15 23.31
N THR A 356 -18.36 14.33 23.93
CA THR A 356 -19.28 15.42 23.57
C THR A 356 -18.64 16.35 22.53
N PRO A 357 -19.42 17.06 21.69
CA PRO A 357 -18.88 18.07 20.77
C PRO A 357 -17.99 19.11 21.47
N ALA A 358 -18.34 19.51 22.70
CA ALA A 358 -17.54 20.42 23.51
C ALA A 358 -16.18 19.82 23.89
N SER A 359 -16.15 18.55 24.32
CA SER A 359 -14.90 17.85 24.64
C SER A 359 -13.98 17.71 23.42
N LEU A 360 -14.54 17.43 22.24
CA LEU A 360 -13.79 17.34 20.99
C LEU A 360 -13.25 18.72 20.57
N ALA A 361 -14.07 19.76 20.68
CA ALA A 361 -13.67 21.14 20.36
C ALA A 361 -12.53 21.62 21.26
N ALA A 362 -12.56 21.30 22.56
CA ALA A 362 -11.51 21.66 23.50
C ALA A 362 -10.15 21.02 23.16
N ARG A 363 -10.14 19.86 22.49
CA ARG A 363 -8.90 19.16 22.07
C ARG A 363 -8.33 19.65 20.75
N LEU A 364 -9.13 20.36 19.95
CA LEU A 364 -8.75 20.77 18.60
C LEU A 364 -7.47 21.65 18.57
N PRO A 365 -7.29 22.68 19.43
CA PRO A 365 -6.08 23.50 19.41
C PRO A 365 -4.81 22.69 19.70
N ALA A 366 -4.86 21.79 20.69
CA ALA A 366 -3.73 20.93 21.04
C ALA A 366 -3.39 19.96 19.90
N LEU A 367 -4.41 19.37 19.27
CA LEU A 367 -4.21 18.52 18.09
C LEU A 367 -3.57 19.30 16.95
N LEU A 368 -4.15 20.44 16.55
CA LEU A 368 -3.64 21.26 15.44
C LEU A 368 -2.21 21.75 15.71
N SER A 369 -1.89 22.10 16.96
CA SER A 369 -0.53 22.47 17.35
C SER A 369 0.44 21.30 17.20
N ALA A 370 0.08 20.11 17.69
CA ALA A 370 0.91 18.92 17.59
C ALA A 370 1.07 18.45 16.13
N VAL A 371 0.00 18.52 15.32
CA VAL A 371 0.06 18.29 13.86
C VAL A 371 1.02 19.28 13.22
N GLY A 372 0.83 20.57 13.44
CA GLY A 372 1.65 21.63 12.83
C GLY A 372 3.13 21.47 13.16
N ARG A 373 3.45 21.22 14.44
CA ARG A 373 4.81 20.93 14.90
C ARG A 373 5.39 19.71 14.20
N THR A 374 4.65 18.60 14.19
CA THR A 374 5.12 17.37 13.56
C THR A 374 5.36 17.57 12.07
N LEU A 375 4.48 18.28 11.36
CA LEU A 375 4.69 18.57 9.94
C LEU A 375 5.94 19.43 9.69
N LEU A 376 6.23 20.40 10.56
CA LEU A 376 7.41 21.25 10.47
C LEU A 376 8.68 20.46 10.77
N GLU A 377 8.73 19.74 11.88
CA GLU A 377 9.88 18.93 12.31
C GLU A 377 10.24 17.84 11.30
N ARG A 378 9.24 17.29 10.60
CA ARG A 378 9.42 16.28 9.56
C ARG A 378 9.60 16.87 8.15
N GLY A 379 9.64 18.19 7.98
CA GLY A 379 9.74 18.83 6.66
C GLY A 379 8.55 18.54 5.72
N LEU A 380 7.41 18.12 6.27
CA LEU A 380 6.20 17.79 5.53
C LEU A 380 5.25 18.98 5.35
N ALA A 381 5.44 20.06 6.12
CA ALA A 381 4.54 21.21 6.13
C ALA A 381 4.26 21.78 4.73
N VAL A 382 5.31 21.99 3.91
CA VAL A 382 5.16 22.51 2.54
C VAL A 382 4.37 21.55 1.65
N HIS A 383 4.61 20.24 1.78
CA HIS A 383 3.96 19.23 0.96
C HIS A 383 2.47 19.08 1.32
N ILE A 384 2.14 19.02 2.62
CA ILE A 384 0.75 18.98 3.08
C ILE A 384 0.04 20.30 2.75
N ALA A 385 0.67 21.45 2.98
CA ALA A 385 0.08 22.75 2.63
C ALA A 385 -0.21 22.85 1.14
N GLY A 386 0.74 22.45 0.27
CA GLY A 386 0.50 22.40 -1.17
C GLY A 386 -0.64 21.46 -1.56
N LEU A 387 -0.73 20.29 -0.91
CA LEU A 387 -1.85 19.37 -1.11
C LEU A 387 -3.19 20.00 -0.71
N LEU A 388 -3.28 20.57 0.49
CA LEU A 388 -4.52 21.11 1.06
C LEU A 388 -4.97 22.42 0.39
N LEU A 389 -4.04 23.32 0.09
CA LEU A 389 -4.35 24.68 -0.39
C LEU A 389 -4.45 24.77 -1.91
N LEU A 390 -3.76 23.92 -2.65
CA LEU A 390 -3.73 23.98 -4.12
C LEU A 390 -4.39 22.77 -4.77
N VAL A 391 -3.95 21.56 -4.40
CA VAL A 391 -4.33 20.35 -5.14
C VAL A 391 -5.77 19.92 -4.84
N LEU A 392 -6.18 19.94 -3.57
CA LEU A 392 -7.53 19.55 -3.16
C LEU A 392 -8.62 20.48 -3.74
N PRO A 393 -8.53 21.82 -3.63
CA PRO A 393 -9.58 22.69 -4.18
C PRO A 393 -9.75 22.54 -5.69
N LEU A 394 -8.62 22.46 -6.43
CA LEU A 394 -8.63 22.23 -7.88
C LEU A 394 -9.21 20.85 -8.24
N GLY A 395 -8.98 19.85 -7.41
CA GLY A 395 -9.55 18.52 -7.56
C GLY A 395 -11.06 18.49 -7.30
N LEU A 396 -11.52 19.13 -6.23
CA LEU A 396 -12.93 19.19 -5.82
C LEU A 396 -13.81 19.93 -6.83
N GLY A 397 -13.27 20.99 -7.44
CA GLY A 397 -13.96 21.75 -8.50
C GLY A 397 -14.12 20.99 -9.83
N ARG A 398 -13.59 19.77 -9.97
CA ARG A 398 -13.56 19.03 -11.25
C ARG A 398 -14.33 17.72 -11.20
N PRO A 399 -15.18 17.38 -12.19
CA PRO A 399 -15.92 16.12 -12.17
C PRO A 399 -15.04 14.88 -12.39
N GLY A 400 -15.57 13.72 -12.00
CA GLY A 400 -14.97 12.41 -12.26
C GLY A 400 -13.79 12.09 -11.33
N THR A 401 -12.71 11.54 -11.91
CA THR A 401 -11.59 10.99 -11.11
C THR A 401 -10.90 12.01 -10.22
N SER A 402 -10.78 13.27 -10.64
CA SER A 402 -10.12 14.31 -9.84
C SER A 402 -10.88 14.54 -8.53
N ARG A 403 -12.21 14.71 -8.59
CA ARG A 403 -13.02 14.87 -7.38
C ARG A 403 -13.12 13.60 -6.55
N VAL A 404 -13.13 12.41 -7.15
CA VAL A 404 -13.05 11.14 -6.37
C VAL A 404 -11.74 11.08 -5.59
N LEU A 405 -10.59 11.34 -6.21
CA LEU A 405 -9.29 11.32 -5.52
C LEU A 405 -9.16 12.44 -4.47
N ALA A 406 -9.73 13.63 -4.75
CA ALA A 406 -9.74 14.74 -3.80
C ALA A 406 -10.61 14.44 -2.57
N LEU A 407 -11.84 13.94 -2.78
CA LEU A 407 -12.71 13.52 -1.68
C LEU A 407 -12.12 12.35 -0.90
N PHE A 408 -11.49 11.38 -1.57
CA PHE A 408 -10.83 10.27 -0.88
C PHE A 408 -9.71 10.79 0.04
N THR A 409 -8.84 11.64 -0.49
CA THR A 409 -7.75 12.27 0.28
C THR A 409 -8.31 13.07 1.45
N LEU A 410 -9.34 13.90 1.21
CA LEU A 410 -9.98 14.70 2.26
C LEU A 410 -10.61 13.83 3.35
N PHE A 411 -11.42 12.84 2.99
CA PHE A 411 -12.07 11.94 3.95
C PHE A 411 -11.07 11.15 4.77
N HIS A 412 -9.96 10.71 4.17
CA HIS A 412 -8.91 10.01 4.92
C HIS A 412 -8.21 10.94 5.93
N LEU A 413 -7.79 12.14 5.50
CA LEU A 413 -7.15 13.12 6.39
C LEU A 413 -8.09 13.57 7.51
N SER A 414 -9.37 13.83 7.18
CA SER A 414 -10.39 14.19 8.18
C SER A 414 -10.71 13.03 9.12
N GLY A 415 -10.89 11.82 8.61
CA GLY A 415 -11.21 10.63 9.41
C GLY A 415 -10.09 10.27 10.37
N THR A 416 -8.83 10.34 9.94
CA THR A 416 -7.67 10.13 10.81
C THR A 416 -7.59 11.21 11.88
N THR A 417 -7.80 12.48 11.53
CA THR A 417 -7.85 13.59 12.51
C THR A 417 -8.96 13.39 13.55
N LEU A 418 -10.16 12.99 13.11
CA LEU A 418 -11.30 12.69 14.00
C LEU A 418 -11.00 11.54 14.96
N LEU A 419 -10.27 10.51 14.49
CA LEU A 419 -9.85 9.40 15.35
C LEU A 419 -8.95 9.87 16.50
N PHE A 420 -8.01 10.79 16.26
CA PHE A 420 -7.20 11.36 17.36
C PHE A 420 -7.99 12.32 18.25
N LEU A 421 -8.94 13.06 17.69
CA LEU A 421 -9.84 13.90 18.49
C LEU A 421 -10.69 13.08 19.46
N ALA A 422 -11.08 11.87 19.07
CA ALA A 422 -11.88 10.97 19.89
C ALA A 422 -11.06 10.00 20.77
N SER A 423 -9.77 9.82 20.49
CA SER A 423 -8.93 8.85 21.22
C SER A 423 -8.77 9.24 22.70
N PRO A 424 -9.01 8.35 23.68
CA PRO A 424 -8.86 8.68 25.10
C PRO A 424 -7.40 8.89 25.54
N ASN A 425 -6.43 8.54 24.69
CA ASN A 425 -5.02 8.49 25.06
C ASN A 425 -4.34 9.86 25.08
N VAL A 426 -3.12 9.90 25.65
CA VAL A 426 -2.22 11.05 25.64
C VAL A 426 -2.01 11.52 24.20
N LEU A 427 -2.66 12.64 23.87
CA LEU A 427 -2.80 13.17 22.52
C LEU A 427 -1.43 13.46 21.89
N ALA A 428 -0.47 13.99 22.67
CA ALA A 428 0.84 14.38 22.17
C ALA A 428 1.63 13.18 21.59
N TRP A 429 1.83 12.11 22.36
CA TRP A 429 2.61 10.96 21.90
C TRP A 429 2.00 10.28 20.67
N HIS A 430 0.67 10.12 20.67
CA HIS A 430 -0.06 9.50 19.57
C HIS A 430 -0.01 10.36 18.30
N VAL A 431 -0.13 11.69 18.44
CA VAL A 431 -0.02 12.60 17.29
C VAL A 431 1.40 12.63 16.75
N ASP A 432 2.42 12.68 17.60
CA ASP A 432 3.81 12.77 17.16
C ASP A 432 4.31 11.49 16.46
N THR A 433 3.73 10.33 16.79
CA THR A 433 4.17 9.02 16.29
C THR A 433 3.24 8.42 15.23
N ALA A 434 1.92 8.47 15.40
CA ALA A 434 0.96 7.74 14.57
C ALA A 434 0.25 8.61 13.54
N LEU A 435 -0.02 9.89 13.80
CA LEU A 435 -0.75 10.72 12.85
C LEU A 435 -0.02 10.91 11.51
N PRO A 436 1.28 11.26 11.46
CA PRO A 436 2.03 11.31 10.21
C PRO A 436 1.98 9.98 9.43
N ARG A 437 2.01 8.86 10.16
CA ARG A 437 1.92 7.50 9.61
C ARG A 437 0.58 7.18 9.01
N LEU A 438 -0.48 7.83 9.46
CA LEU A 438 -1.81 7.66 8.89
C LEU A 438 -1.99 8.60 7.70
N TRP A 439 -1.50 9.82 7.78
CA TRP A 439 -1.63 10.81 6.71
C TRP A 439 -0.88 10.46 5.44
N ILE A 440 0.28 9.80 5.59
CA ILE A 440 1.03 9.26 4.46
C ILE A 440 0.21 8.30 3.59
N HIS A 441 -0.80 7.62 4.11
CA HIS A 441 -1.61 6.69 3.31
C HIS A 441 -2.37 7.42 2.20
N ALA A 442 -2.62 8.72 2.37
CA ALA A 442 -3.20 9.59 1.34
C ALA A 442 -2.18 10.09 0.30
N ALA A 443 -0.88 9.88 0.51
CA ALA A 443 0.19 10.41 -0.35
C ALA A 443 0.11 9.90 -1.79
N GLY A 444 -0.11 8.60 -1.98
CA GLY A 444 -0.22 8.01 -3.32
C GLY A 444 -1.46 8.48 -4.10
N PRO A 445 -2.67 8.45 -3.52
CA PRO A 445 -3.86 9.05 -4.13
C PRO A 445 -3.71 10.54 -4.42
N ALA A 446 -3.10 11.29 -3.50
CA ALA A 446 -2.78 12.70 -3.69
C ALA A 446 -1.79 12.92 -4.85
N ALA A 447 -0.80 12.05 -5.02
CA ALA A 447 0.14 12.11 -6.15
C ALA A 447 -0.58 11.86 -7.48
N LEU A 448 -1.51 10.91 -7.53
CA LEU A 448 -2.37 10.70 -8.71
C LEU A 448 -3.26 11.92 -9.01
N LEU A 449 -3.78 12.57 -7.97
CA LEU A 449 -4.56 13.79 -8.10
C LEU A 449 -3.71 14.94 -8.64
N LEU A 450 -2.52 15.16 -8.08
CA LEU A 450 -1.59 16.20 -8.55
C LEU A 450 -1.24 16.01 -10.02
N VAL A 451 -0.92 14.78 -10.43
CA VAL A 451 -0.64 14.42 -11.83
C VAL A 451 -1.86 14.71 -12.72
N ASP A 452 -3.07 14.41 -12.27
CA ASP A 452 -4.30 14.71 -13.01
C ASP A 452 -4.50 16.23 -13.15
N VAL A 453 -4.29 16.99 -12.06
CA VAL A 453 -4.51 18.42 -12.01
C VAL A 453 -3.50 19.17 -12.89
N LEU A 454 -2.21 18.94 -12.66
CA LEU A 454 -1.12 19.59 -13.40
C LEU A 454 -1.07 19.12 -14.85
N GLY A 455 -1.29 17.84 -15.11
CA GLY A 455 -1.30 17.30 -16.46
C GLY A 455 -2.37 17.92 -17.35
N ARG A 456 -3.49 18.37 -16.79
CA ARG A 456 -4.52 19.14 -17.51
C ARG A 456 -4.14 20.59 -17.72
N LEU A 457 -3.47 21.22 -16.76
CA LEU A 457 -2.95 22.59 -16.91
C LEU A 457 -1.84 22.65 -17.97
N TRP A 458 -1.05 21.58 -18.07
CA TRP A 458 0.01 21.45 -19.06
C TRP A 458 -0.51 21.11 -20.45
N ALA A 459 -1.60 20.36 -20.54
CA ALA A 459 -2.21 20.06 -21.84
C ALA A 459 -2.62 21.39 -22.47
N ALA A 460 -1.92 21.78 -23.55
CA ALA A 460 -2.27 22.97 -24.32
C ALA A 460 -3.77 22.94 -24.60
N PRO A 461 -4.48 24.09 -24.46
CA PRO A 461 -5.88 24.14 -24.88
C PRO A 461 -5.95 23.56 -26.29
N PRO A 462 -6.97 22.74 -26.61
CA PRO A 462 -7.11 22.21 -27.96
C PRO A 462 -7.04 23.41 -28.90
N VAL A 463 -6.02 23.45 -29.76
CA VAL A 463 -5.94 24.48 -30.80
C VAL A 463 -7.26 24.37 -31.54
N PRO A 464 -8.09 25.43 -31.57
CA PRO A 464 -9.36 25.36 -32.28
C PRO A 464 -9.02 24.93 -33.70
N VAL A 465 -9.49 23.74 -34.08
CA VAL A 465 -9.36 23.30 -35.47
C VAL A 465 -10.15 24.32 -36.26
N PRO A 466 -9.50 25.10 -37.15
CA PRO A 466 -10.23 26.08 -37.94
C PRO A 466 -11.38 25.35 -38.60
N ALA A 467 -12.60 25.88 -38.46
CA ALA A 467 -13.76 25.31 -39.12
C ALA A 467 -13.40 25.18 -40.60
N ILE A 468 -13.33 23.94 -41.09
CA ILE A 468 -13.14 23.69 -42.52
C ILE A 468 -14.40 24.26 -43.16
N THR A 469 -14.30 25.45 -43.73
CA THR A 469 -15.36 26.03 -44.55
C THR A 469 -15.57 25.04 -45.68
N PRO A 470 -16.78 24.47 -45.86
CA PRO A 470 -17.05 23.64 -47.02
C PRO A 470 -16.73 24.46 -48.27
N GLN A 471 -15.93 23.89 -49.19
CA GLN A 471 -15.69 24.54 -50.48
C GLN A 471 -17.03 24.65 -51.22
N PRO A 472 -17.36 25.81 -51.83
CA PRO A 472 -18.50 25.90 -52.72
C PRO A 472 -18.27 24.98 -53.93
N GLU A 473 -19.29 24.18 -54.26
CA GLU A 473 -19.35 23.32 -55.46
C GLU A 473 -19.42 24.14 -56.75
#